data_AF-A0A2E8V5P3-F1
#
_entry.id   AF-A0A2E8V5P3-F1
#
_cell.length_a   1.000
_cell.length_b   1.000
_cell.length_c   1.000
_cell.angle_alpha   90.00
_cell.angle_beta   90.00
_cell.angle_gamma   90.00
#
_symmetry.space_group_name_H-M   'P 1'
#
loop_
_entity.id
_entity.type
_entity.pdbx_description
1 polymer ?
#
loop_
_entity_poly.entity_id
_entity_poly.type
_entity_poly.pdbx_seq_one_letter_code
_entity_poly.pdbx_strand_id
1 'polypeptide(L)' 'MENPMKTNTFDLSLALGQTILVGQNKEPAEITKIEFFEKSGELVIGTTRGSRKALTFSLPARLREEKVMCPADKYR' A
#
# COMPACT_ATOMS: atom_id res chain seq x y z
N MET A 1 5.75 -11.34 35.34
CA MET A 1 6.23 -11.42 33.96
C MET A 1 5.27 -10.63 33.10
N GLU A 2 5.60 -9.36 32.81
CA GLU A 2 4.78 -8.54 31.92
C GLU A 2 4.98 -9.04 30.49
N ASN A 3 3.89 -9.43 29.85
CA ASN A 3 3.90 -9.77 28.44
C ASN A 3 3.95 -8.43 27.68
N PRO A 4 5.02 -8.09 26.94
CA PRO A 4 5.08 -6.81 26.24
C PRO A 4 3.90 -6.77 25.27
N MET A 5 3.03 -5.77 25.47
CA MET A 5 1.83 -5.54 24.69
C MET A 5 2.20 -5.55 23.21
N LYS A 6 1.80 -6.58 22.47
CA LYS A 6 1.97 -6.63 21.02
C LYS A 6 1.15 -5.51 20.39
N THR A 7 1.82 -4.45 19.96
CA THR A 7 1.21 -3.39 19.16
C THR A 7 0.99 -3.92 17.73
N ASN A 8 -0.23 -4.34 17.43
CA ASN A 8 -0.64 -4.74 16.08
C ASN A 8 -1.20 -3.52 15.32
N THR A 9 -0.36 -2.52 15.05
CA THR A 9 -0.73 -1.34 14.25
C THR A 9 -0.39 -1.55 12.77
N PHE A 10 -1.22 -0.99 11.90
CA PHE A 10 -0.99 -0.96 10.45
C PHE A 10 -1.26 0.45 9.93
N ASP A 11 -0.25 1.07 9.34
CA ASP A 11 -0.29 2.40 8.76
C ASP A 11 -0.08 2.32 7.25
N LEU A 12 -0.88 3.07 6.49
CA LEU A 12 -0.81 3.09 5.04
C LEU A 12 -0.82 4.55 4.55
N SER A 13 0.26 4.97 3.90
CA SER A 13 0.35 6.27 3.25
C SER A 13 0.09 6.14 1.75
N LEU A 14 -0.87 6.90 1.23
CA LEU A 14 -1.23 6.96 -0.18
C LEU A 14 -1.24 8.41 -0.65
N ALA A 15 -0.83 8.65 -1.90
CA ALA A 15 -0.83 9.96 -2.51
C ALA A 15 -1.77 10.03 -3.73
N LEU A 16 -2.34 11.21 -3.99
CA LEU A 16 -2.97 11.50 -5.27
C LEU A 16 -1.93 11.39 -6.39
N GLY A 17 -2.33 10.87 -7.54
CA GLY A 17 -1.45 10.60 -8.66
C GLY A 17 -0.63 9.31 -8.56
N GLN A 18 -0.66 8.62 -7.42
CA GLN A 18 0.02 7.33 -7.27
C GLN A 18 -0.69 6.25 -8.10
N THR A 19 0.09 5.41 -8.79
CA THR A 19 -0.43 4.22 -9.47
C THR A 19 -0.60 3.05 -8.50
N ILE A 20 -1.77 2.43 -8.53
CA ILE A 20 -2.12 1.20 -7.80
C ILE A 20 -2.70 0.15 -8.77
N LEU A 21 -2.64 -1.12 -8.38
CA LEU A 21 -3.22 -2.21 -9.15
C LEU A 21 -4.58 -2.58 -8.60
N VAL A 22 -5.56 -2.69 -9.48
CA VAL A 22 -6.97 -2.78 -9.12
C VAL A 22 -7.70 -3.95 -9.78
N GLY A 23 -8.69 -4.51 -9.08
CA GLY A 23 -9.51 -5.61 -9.58
C GLY A 23 -8.78 -6.96 -9.63
N GLN A 24 -9.46 -7.99 -10.15
CA GLN A 24 -8.92 -9.35 -10.24
C GLN A 24 -7.73 -9.45 -11.20
N ASN A 25 -7.77 -8.67 -12.29
CA ASN A 25 -6.71 -8.64 -13.30
C ASN A 25 -5.53 -7.75 -12.93
N LYS A 26 -5.54 -7.12 -11.74
CA LYS A 26 -4.48 -6.19 -11.28
C LYS A 26 -4.18 -5.09 -12.31
N GLU A 27 -5.22 -4.48 -12.86
CA GLU A 27 -5.07 -3.41 -13.84
C GLU A 27 -4.48 -2.15 -13.18
N PRO A 28 -3.55 -1.42 -13.83
CA PRO A 28 -3.02 -0.19 -13.29
C PRO A 28 -4.08 0.94 -13.34
N ALA A 29 -4.23 1.64 -12.22
CA ALA A 29 -5.09 2.81 -12.07
C ALA A 29 -4.41 3.87 -11.21
N GLU A 30 -4.74 5.14 -11.46
CA GLU A 30 -4.17 6.28 -10.75
C GLU A 30 -5.16 6.76 -9.67
N ILE A 31 -4.67 7.06 -8.47
CA ILE A 31 -5.48 7.59 -7.38
C ILE A 31 -5.85 9.04 -7.69
N THR A 32 -7.14 9.33 -7.80
CA THR A 32 -7.68 10.66 -8.08
C THR A 32 -8.31 11.32 -6.86
N LYS A 33 -8.73 10.52 -5.87
CA LYS A 33 -9.42 11.01 -4.67
C LYS A 33 -9.22 10.06 -3.49
N ILE A 34 -9.16 10.60 -2.28
CA ILE A 34 -9.12 9.83 -1.03
C ILE A 34 -10.12 10.46 -0.07
N GLU A 35 -11.11 9.69 0.38
CA GLU A 35 -12.18 10.16 1.26
C GLU A 35 -12.37 9.22 2.44
N PHE A 36 -12.39 9.79 3.65
CA PHE A 36 -12.75 9.07 4.87
C PHE A 36 -14.16 9.46 5.30
N PHE A 37 -15.01 8.46 5.48
CA PHE A 37 -16.39 8.65 5.94
C PHE A 37 -16.46 8.40 7.44
N GLU A 38 -16.44 9.47 8.25
CA GLU A 38 -16.39 9.38 9.72
C GLU A 38 -17.52 8.54 10.34
N LYS A 39 -18.72 8.58 9.76
CA LYS A 39 -19.88 7.85 10.28
C LYS A 39 -19.78 6.34 10.10
N SER A 40 -19.16 5.87 9.01
CA SER A 40 -19.03 4.44 8.71
C SER A 40 -17.63 3.89 8.98
N GLY A 41 -16.64 4.77 9.18
CA GLY A 41 -15.23 4.42 9.26
C GLY A 41 -14.65 3.93 7.92
N GLU A 42 -15.37 4.13 6.81
CA GLU A 42 -14.92 3.65 5.50
C GLU A 42 -13.94 4.64 4.86
N LEU A 43 -12.83 4.11 4.36
CA LEU A 43 -11.90 4.83 3.50
C LEU A 43 -12.18 4.45 2.04
N VAL A 44 -12.54 5.42 1.21
CA VAL A 44 -12.82 5.23 -0.22
C VAL A 44 -11.72 5.89 -1.04
N ILE A 45 -11.21 5.16 -2.01
CA ILE A 45 -10.19 5.58 -2.95
C ILE A 45 -10.83 5.70 -4.32
N GLY A 46 -10.90 6.93 -4.83
CA GLY A 46 -11.24 7.23 -6.21
C GLY A 46 -10.04 6.91 -7.10
N THR A 47 -10.28 6.18 -8.19
CA THR A 47 -9.24 5.89 -9.18
C THR A 47 -9.72 6.20 -10.59
N THR A 48 -8.82 6.29 -11.56
CA THR A 48 -9.15 6.40 -12.99
C THR A 48 -9.95 5.21 -13.53
N ARG A 49 -10.02 4.09 -12.77
CA ARG A 49 -10.81 2.89 -13.07
C ARG A 49 -11.96 2.68 -12.06
N GLY A 50 -12.49 3.78 -11.52
CA GLY A 50 -13.63 3.78 -10.59
C GLY A 50 -13.25 3.82 -9.11
N SER A 51 -14.22 4.16 -8.27
CA SER A 51 -14.07 4.22 -6.81
C SER A 51 -14.10 2.83 -6.17
N ARG A 52 -13.32 2.65 -5.10
CA ARG A 52 -13.26 1.39 -4.34
C ARG A 52 -12.96 1.64 -2.87
N LYS A 53 -13.32 0.69 -2.01
CA LYS A 53 -12.93 0.71 -0.60
C LYS A 53 -11.42 0.49 -0.47
N ALA A 54 -10.81 1.10 0.54
CA ALA A 54 -9.41 0.90 0.87
C ALA A 54 -9.10 -0.58 1.12
N LEU A 55 -7.84 -0.97 0.94
CA LEU A 55 -7.34 -2.35 1.11
C LEU A 55 -7.89 -3.38 0.10
N THR A 56 -8.64 -2.95 -0.92
CA THR A 56 -9.11 -3.81 -2.03
C THR A 56 -8.24 -3.72 -3.28
N PHE A 57 -7.00 -3.25 -3.12
CA PHE A 57 -6.05 -3.01 -4.21
C PHE A 57 -4.69 -3.62 -3.86
N SER A 58 -3.85 -3.82 -4.87
CA SER A 58 -2.46 -4.25 -4.69
C SER A 58 -1.53 -3.10 -5.02
N LEU A 59 -0.43 -2.99 -4.28
CA LEU A 59 0.66 -2.10 -4.68
C LEU A 59 1.41 -2.78 -5.85
N PRO A 60 1.79 -2.03 -6.90
CA PRO A 60 2.69 -2.57 -7.91
C PRO A 60 3.95 -3.07 -7.19
N ALA A 61 4.46 -4.22 -7.63
CA ALA A 61 5.72 -4.73 -7.10
C ALA A 61 6.74 -3.60 -7.23
N ARG A 62 7.24 -3.09 -6.10
CA ARG A 62 8.45 -2.27 -6.16
C ARG A 62 9.46 -3.12 -6.91
N LEU A 63 10.12 -2.55 -7.93
CA LEU A 63 11.47 -2.97 -8.25
C LEU A 63 12.14 -3.11 -6.90
N ARG A 64 12.36 -4.35 -6.45
CA ARG A 64 13.25 -4.57 -5.32
C ARG A 64 14.46 -3.79 -5.75
N GLU A 65 14.79 -2.72 -5.03
CA GLU A 65 16.18 -2.29 -4.98
C GLU A 65 16.90 -3.60 -4.70
N GLU A 66 17.54 -4.13 -5.74
CA GLU A 66 18.35 -5.31 -5.64
C GLU A 66 19.15 -5.10 -4.37
N LYS A 67 19.04 -6.06 -3.44
CA LYS A 67 19.81 -6.06 -2.20
C LYS A 67 21.13 -5.39 -2.54
N VAL A 68 21.40 -4.23 -1.95
CA VAL A 68 22.73 -3.63 -2.00
C VAL A 68 23.58 -4.64 -1.23
N MET A 69 24.01 -5.68 -1.94
CA MET A 69 25.00 -6.63 -1.49
C MET A 69 26.21 -5.73 -1.32
N CYS A 70 26.56 -5.42 -0.09
CA CYS A 70 27.80 -4.71 0.17
C CYS A 70 28.89 -5.55 -0.52
N PRO A 71 29.69 -4.97 -1.45
CA PRO A 71 30.66 -5.74 -2.23
C PRO A 71 31.62 -6.57 -1.36
N ALA A 72 31.78 -6.18 -0.09
CA ALA A 72 32.57 -6.83 0.94
C ALA A 72 32.05 -8.23 1.36
N ASP A 73 30.75 -8.52 1.19
CA ASP A 73 30.19 -9.85 1.53
C ASP A 73 30.72 -10.97 0.62
N LYS A 74 31.44 -10.65 -0.46
CA LYS A 74 32.09 -11.64 -1.33
C LYS A 74 33.33 -12.30 -0.70
N TYR A 75 33.88 -11.74 0.37
CA TYR A 75 35.16 -12.14 0.96
C TYR A 75 35.06 -12.68 2.40
N ARG A 76 33.84 -12.90 2.91
CA ARG A 76 33.59 -13.39 4.26
C ARG A 76 33.38 -14.91 4.31
#